data_AF-A0A6A2V699-F1
#
_entry.id   AF-A0A6A2V699-F1
#
_cell.length_a   1.000
_cell.length_b   1.000
_cell.length_c   1.000
_cell.angle_alpha   90.00
_cell.angle_beta   90.00
_cell.angle_gamma   90.00
#
_symmetry.space_group_name_H-M   'P 1'
#
loop_
_entity.id
_entity.type
_entity.pdbx_description
1 polymer ?
#
loop_
_entity_poly.entity_id
_entity_poly.type
_entity_poly.pdbx_seq_one_letter_code
_entity_poly.pdbx_strand_id
1 'polypeptide(L)'
;MAQRSPLADPQLYLVVFVGGAIGTCVRYLLGLAIPQQAAGFHFGTLAANLLACFVYAGLSAYLAQADWIRPRDRELVNRGAGMGVCGGLSTMSTLALEGFTGILGGQTWQALLYLLASVVFGLLVAFAGVWCAGRLAAGHRRAQYATAAAIPSDSMSDPSDPSSSVNPSGFAETNAPITPANPEEQEAQQ
;
A
#
# COMPACT_ATOMS: atom_id res chain seq x y z
N MET A 1 -13.39 -4.85 25.90
CA MET A 1 -13.87 -4.59 24.52
C MET A 1 -13.38 -5.73 23.65
N ALA A 2 -14.28 -6.53 23.08
CA ALA A 2 -13.92 -7.74 22.33
C ALA A 2 -13.19 -7.37 21.04
N GLN A 3 -11.89 -7.69 20.98
CA GLN A 3 -11.06 -7.58 19.80
C GLN A 3 -11.57 -8.60 18.77
N ARG A 4 -12.39 -8.16 17.80
CA ARG A 4 -12.79 -9.04 16.70
C ARG A 4 -11.54 -9.55 16.01
N SER A 5 -11.40 -10.86 15.92
CA SER A 5 -10.28 -11.51 15.27
C SER A 5 -10.27 -11.11 13.78
N PRO A 6 -9.13 -10.66 13.23
CA PRO A 6 -8.99 -10.29 11.82
C PRO A 6 -9.25 -11.45 10.84
N LEU A 7 -9.43 -12.66 11.37
CA LEU A 7 -9.79 -13.89 10.66
C LEU A 7 -11.30 -14.02 10.37
N ALA A 8 -12.15 -13.16 10.96
CA ALA A 8 -13.60 -13.31 10.92
C ALA A 8 -14.34 -12.15 10.22
N ASP A 9 -13.66 -11.40 9.34
CA ASP A 9 -14.32 -10.40 8.49
C ASP A 9 -14.67 -11.06 7.13
N PRO A 10 -15.88 -11.62 6.95
CA PRO A 10 -16.29 -12.29 5.71
C PRO A 10 -16.24 -11.36 4.50
N GLN A 11 -16.37 -10.06 4.74
CA GLN A 11 -16.27 -9.02 3.73
C GLN A 11 -14.88 -9.02 3.05
N LEU A 12 -13.79 -9.23 3.80
CA LEU A 12 -12.44 -9.27 3.23
C LEU A 12 -12.28 -10.46 2.28
N TYR A 13 -12.79 -11.63 2.66
CA TYR A 13 -12.74 -12.82 1.82
C TYR A 13 -13.54 -12.64 0.53
N LEU A 14 -14.74 -12.07 0.61
CA LEU A 14 -15.58 -11.83 -0.56
C LEU A 14 -14.90 -10.86 -1.53
N VAL A 15 -14.33 -9.77 -1.01
CA VAL A 15 -13.63 -8.77 -1.82
C VAL A 15 -12.37 -9.36 -2.49
N VAL A 16 -11.59 -10.18 -1.78
CA VAL A 16 -10.44 -10.90 -2.36
C VAL A 16 -10.90 -11.89 -3.43
N PHE A 17 -11.98 -12.64 -3.17
CA PHE A 17 -12.52 -13.63 -4.11
C PHE A 17 -13.00 -12.97 -5.42
N VAL A 18 -13.81 -11.92 -5.31
CA VAL A 18 -14.29 -11.16 -6.47
C VAL A 18 -13.13 -10.53 -7.23
N GLY A 19 -12.17 -9.94 -6.51
CA GLY A 19 -10.95 -9.40 -7.12
C GLY A 19 -10.17 -10.46 -7.88
N GLY A 20 -9.94 -11.63 -7.27
CA GLY A 20 -9.23 -12.75 -7.89
C GLY A 20 -9.93 -13.31 -9.13
N ALA A 21 -11.27 -13.41 -9.10
CA ALA A 21 -12.07 -13.81 -10.26
C ALA A 21 -11.88 -12.82 -11.42
N ILE A 22 -11.98 -11.52 -11.15
CA ILE A 22 -11.76 -10.47 -12.16
C ILE A 22 -10.35 -10.55 -12.73
N GLY A 23 -9.32 -10.63 -11.87
CA GLY A 23 -7.93 -10.73 -12.30
C GLY A 23 -7.68 -11.94 -13.21
N THR A 24 -8.26 -13.08 -12.86
CA THR A 24 -8.15 -14.32 -13.64
C THR A 24 -8.86 -14.19 -15.00
N CYS A 25 -10.05 -13.58 -15.04
CA CYS A 25 -10.76 -13.31 -16.29
C CYS A 25 -9.97 -12.39 -17.21
N VAL A 26 -9.39 -11.31 -16.68
CA VAL A 26 -8.54 -10.39 -17.46
C VAL A 26 -7.32 -11.12 -18.02
N ARG A 27 -6.64 -11.93 -17.20
CA ARG A 27 -5.51 -12.76 -17.65
C ARG A 27 -5.93 -13.70 -18.78
N TYR A 28 -7.08 -14.36 -18.65
CA TYR A 28 -7.61 -15.25 -19.68
C TYR A 28 -7.91 -14.51 -20.98
N LEU A 29 -8.55 -13.33 -20.90
CA LEU A 29 -8.80 -12.48 -22.06
C LEU A 29 -7.51 -12.01 -22.74
N LEU A 30 -6.48 -11.66 -21.97
CA LEU A 30 -5.15 -11.32 -22.52
C LEU A 30 -4.54 -12.51 -23.27
N GLY A 31 -4.67 -13.72 -22.73
CA GLY A 31 -4.22 -14.94 -23.39
C GLY A 31 -4.94 -15.24 -24.72
N LEU A 32 -6.21 -14.85 -24.83
CA LEU A 32 -6.99 -14.97 -26.07
C LEU A 32 -6.72 -13.83 -27.07
N ALA A 33 -6.55 -12.61 -26.58
CA ALA A 33 -6.36 -11.42 -27.42
C ALA A 33 -4.96 -11.35 -28.03
N ILE A 34 -3.95 -11.86 -27.33
CA ILE A 34 -2.56 -11.85 -27.79
C ILE A 34 -2.24 -13.19 -28.46
N PRO A 35 -1.99 -13.21 -29.78
CA PRO A 35 -1.70 -14.44 -30.50
C PRO A 35 -0.41 -15.08 -29.94
N GLN A 36 -0.50 -16.36 -29.63
CA GLN A 36 0.64 -17.15 -29.15
C GLN A 36 1.56 -17.39 -30.35
N GLN A 37 2.79 -16.84 -30.34
CA GLN A 37 3.74 -17.20 -31.39
C GLN A 37 4.26 -18.62 -31.19
N ALA A 38 4.43 -19.33 -32.31
CA ALA A 38 4.75 -20.76 -32.39
C ALA A 38 6.14 -21.18 -31.84
N ALA A 39 6.85 -20.31 -31.13
CA ALA A 39 8.25 -20.50 -30.72
C ALA A 39 8.47 -20.21 -29.22
N GLY A 40 7.54 -20.61 -28.36
CA GLY A 40 7.75 -20.63 -26.90
C GLY A 40 7.61 -19.29 -26.16
N PHE A 41 7.28 -18.20 -26.85
CA PHE A 41 7.03 -16.89 -26.23
C PHE A 41 5.54 -16.60 -26.07
N HIS A 42 5.08 -16.58 -24.82
CA HIS A 42 3.70 -16.33 -24.45
C HIS A 42 3.52 -14.89 -23.95
N PHE A 43 3.46 -13.94 -24.89
CA PHE A 43 3.33 -12.52 -24.58
C PHE A 43 2.08 -12.17 -23.75
N GLY A 44 1.02 -12.97 -23.86
CA GLY A 44 -0.19 -12.81 -23.02
C GLY A 44 0.10 -12.99 -21.53
N THR A 45 0.83 -14.04 -21.17
CA THR A 45 1.22 -14.33 -19.78
C THR A 45 2.17 -13.26 -19.25
N LEU A 46 3.18 -12.89 -20.05
CA LEU A 46 4.11 -11.82 -19.71
C LEU A 46 3.39 -10.48 -19.46
N ALA A 47 2.52 -10.07 -20.38
CA ALA A 47 1.78 -8.81 -20.26
C ALA A 47 0.89 -8.78 -19.01
N ALA A 48 0.20 -9.88 -18.69
CA ALA A 48 -0.61 -9.98 -17.49
C ALA A 48 0.24 -9.84 -16.21
N ASN A 49 1.38 -10.52 -16.15
CA ASN A 49 2.32 -10.43 -15.03
C ASN A 49 2.88 -9.01 -14.86
N LEU A 50 3.31 -8.37 -15.94
CA LEU A 50 3.82 -6.99 -15.91
C LEU A 50 2.73 -6.00 -15.45
N LEU A 51 1.50 -6.15 -15.94
CA LEU A 51 0.38 -5.30 -15.55
C LEU A 51 0.06 -5.48 -14.06
N ALA A 52 0.07 -6.71 -13.55
CA ALA A 52 -0.12 -6.98 -12.13
C ALA A 52 0.96 -6.31 -11.27
N CYS A 53 2.23 -6.41 -11.67
CA CYS A 53 3.34 -5.74 -10.98
C CYS A 53 3.18 -4.22 -10.99
N PHE A 54 2.82 -3.63 -12.14
CA PHE A 54 2.57 -2.18 -12.25
C PHE A 54 1.48 -1.71 -11.29
N VAL A 55 0.32 -2.38 -11.36
CA VAL A 55 -0.87 -2.01 -10.61
C VAL A 55 -0.63 -2.21 -9.10
N TYR A 56 -0.06 -3.33 -8.69
CA TYR A 56 0.20 -3.60 -7.28
C TYR A 56 1.22 -2.62 -6.67
N ALA A 57 2.31 -2.35 -7.38
CA ALA A 57 3.35 -1.43 -6.90
C ALA A 57 2.83 0.01 -6.81
N GLY A 58 2.10 0.46 -7.84
CA GLY A 58 1.46 1.77 -7.86
C GLY A 58 0.38 1.91 -6.78
N LEU A 59 -0.48 0.89 -6.62
CA LEU A 59 -1.52 0.85 -5.60
C LEU A 59 -0.91 0.90 -4.19
N SER A 60 0.11 0.09 -3.92
CA SER A 60 0.81 0.05 -2.64
C SER A 60 1.45 1.41 -2.31
N ALA A 61 2.15 2.01 -3.28
CA ALA A 61 2.77 3.33 -3.11
C ALA A 61 1.75 4.47 -2.95
N TYR A 62 0.59 4.38 -3.60
CA TYR A 62 -0.50 5.33 -3.43
C TYR A 62 -1.16 5.20 -2.05
N LEU A 63 -1.48 3.98 -1.63
CA LEU A 63 -2.07 3.70 -0.32
C LEU A 63 -1.11 4.07 0.82
N ALA A 64 0.21 4.00 0.61
CA ALA A 64 1.21 4.46 1.58
C ALA A 64 1.22 5.98 1.79
N GLN A 65 0.72 6.76 0.84
CA GLN A 65 0.65 8.23 0.92
C GLN A 65 -0.74 8.76 1.26
N ALA A 66 -1.74 7.89 1.31
CA ALA A 66 -3.14 8.25 1.53
C ALA A 66 -3.49 8.21 3.03
N ASP A 67 -2.84 9.05 3.83
CA ASP A 67 -3.06 9.15 5.29
C ASP A 67 -4.47 9.66 5.66
N TRP A 68 -5.18 10.26 4.69
CA TRP A 68 -6.56 10.73 4.87
C TRP A 68 -7.61 9.61 4.79
N ILE A 69 -7.23 8.39 4.39
CA ILE A 69 -8.17 7.26 4.26
C ILE A 69 -8.24 6.49 5.57
N ARG A 70 -9.46 6.09 5.96
CA ARG A 70 -9.66 5.26 7.16
C ARG A 70 -8.87 3.94 7.04
N PRO A 71 -8.21 3.47 8.13
CA PRO A 71 -7.40 2.25 8.10
C PRO A 71 -8.13 1.02 7.57
N ARG A 72 -9.43 0.89 7.89
CA ARG A 72 -10.29 -0.23 7.46
C ARG A 72 -10.52 -0.24 5.94
N ASP A 73 -10.72 0.92 5.33
CA ASP A 73 -10.99 1.03 3.88
C ASP A 73 -9.71 0.81 3.09
N ARG A 74 -8.58 1.31 3.59
CA ARG A 74 -7.25 1.05 3.04
C ARG A 74 -6.92 -0.44 3.02
N GLU A 75 -7.25 -1.16 4.09
CA GLU A 75 -7.06 -2.61 4.17
C GLU A 75 -7.95 -3.36 3.16
N LEU A 76 -9.24 -3.00 3.07
CA LEU A 76 -10.17 -3.61 2.10
C LEU A 76 -9.67 -3.46 0.67
N VAL A 77 -9.22 -2.26 0.29
CA VAL A 77 -8.69 -1.98 -1.05
C VAL A 77 -7.39 -2.76 -1.29
N ASN A 78 -6.46 -2.76 -0.34
CA ASN A 78 -5.20 -3.47 -0.49
C ASN A 78 -5.41 -4.99 -0.65
N ARG A 79 -6.32 -5.58 0.13
CA ARG A 79 -6.62 -7.01 0.00
C ARG A 79 -7.41 -7.32 -1.27
N GLY A 80 -8.41 -6.52 -1.62
CA GLY A 80 -9.23 -6.74 -2.81
C GLY A 80 -8.49 -6.52 -4.12
N ALA A 81 -8.02 -5.29 -4.33
CA ALA A 81 -7.34 -4.90 -5.56
C ALA A 81 -5.89 -5.40 -5.59
N GLY A 82 -5.20 -5.37 -4.44
CA GLY A 82 -3.82 -5.85 -4.38
C GLY A 82 -3.73 -7.37 -4.39
N MET A 83 -4.12 -8.02 -3.29
CA MET A 83 -4.03 -9.48 -3.19
C MET A 83 -5.00 -10.20 -4.13
N GLY A 84 -6.25 -9.75 -4.26
CA GLY A 84 -7.25 -10.36 -5.14
C GLY A 84 -6.92 -10.15 -6.62
N VAL A 85 -7.13 -8.93 -7.14
CA VAL A 85 -7.00 -8.65 -8.58
C VAL A 85 -5.58 -8.91 -9.08
N CYS A 86 -4.55 -8.34 -8.45
CA CYS A 86 -3.18 -8.54 -8.92
C CYS A 86 -2.70 -9.99 -8.71
N GLY A 87 -3.19 -10.66 -7.66
CA GLY A 87 -2.91 -12.08 -7.43
C GLY A 87 -3.53 -13.01 -8.48
N GLY A 88 -4.78 -12.74 -8.90
CA GLY A 88 -5.44 -13.52 -9.97
C GLY A 88 -4.93 -13.19 -11.38
N LEU A 89 -4.49 -11.95 -11.58
CA LEU A 89 -3.92 -11.46 -12.85
C LEU A 89 -2.49 -11.98 -13.09
N SER A 90 -1.70 -12.14 -12.04
CA SER A 90 -0.34 -12.71 -12.15
C SER A 90 -0.35 -14.23 -12.05
N THR A 91 0.59 -14.89 -12.72
CA THR A 91 0.78 -16.33 -12.64
C THR A 91 2.24 -16.72 -12.78
N MET A 92 2.75 -17.43 -11.76
CA MET A 92 4.06 -18.09 -11.81
C MET A 92 3.94 -19.53 -12.33
N SER A 93 2.81 -20.20 -12.14
CA SER A 93 2.62 -21.59 -12.56
C SER A 93 2.60 -21.72 -14.08
N THR A 94 1.90 -20.83 -14.78
CA THR A 94 1.91 -20.81 -16.24
C THR A 94 3.30 -20.44 -16.76
N LEU A 95 3.95 -19.43 -16.19
CA LEU A 95 5.32 -19.03 -16.55
C LEU A 95 6.32 -20.20 -16.40
N ALA A 96 6.21 -20.98 -15.32
CA ALA A 96 7.05 -22.15 -15.07
C ALA A 96 6.78 -23.28 -16.06
N LEU A 97 5.51 -23.54 -16.39
CA LEU A 97 5.15 -24.51 -17.42
C LEU A 97 5.68 -24.11 -18.79
N GLU A 98 5.52 -22.85 -19.18
CA GLU A 98 6.07 -22.31 -20.44
C GLU A 98 7.59 -22.51 -20.50
N GLY A 99 8.30 -22.13 -19.42
CA GLY A 99 9.75 -22.37 -19.31
C GLY A 99 10.14 -23.84 -19.40
N PHE A 100 9.41 -24.72 -18.70
CA PHE A 100 9.64 -26.17 -18.71
C PHE A 100 9.41 -26.77 -20.11
N THR A 101 8.33 -26.39 -20.79
CA THR A 101 8.03 -26.86 -22.15
C THR A 101 9.06 -26.36 -23.17
N GLY A 102 9.54 -25.12 -23.04
CA GLY A 102 10.61 -24.59 -23.89
C GLY A 102 11.93 -25.33 -23.71
N ILE A 103 12.26 -25.73 -22.47
CA ILE A 103 13.42 -26.57 -22.17
C ILE A 103 13.29 -27.95 -22.84
N LEU A 104 12.14 -28.61 -22.69
CA LEU A 104 11.88 -29.91 -23.34
C LEU A 104 11.88 -29.84 -24.86
N GLY A 105 11.44 -28.72 -25.43
CA GLY A 105 11.46 -28.47 -26.88
C GLY A 105 12.86 -28.19 -27.47
N GLY A 106 13.93 -28.26 -26.67
CA GLY A 106 15.30 -27.96 -27.10
C GLY A 106 15.62 -26.46 -27.19
N GLN A 107 14.71 -25.60 -26.73
CA GLN A 107 14.84 -24.13 -26.72
C GLN A 107 15.18 -23.61 -25.31
N THR A 108 16.07 -24.29 -24.60
CA THR A 108 16.51 -23.97 -23.22
C THR A 108 16.96 -22.52 -23.06
N TRP A 109 17.75 -22.02 -24.01
CA TRP A 109 18.25 -20.64 -23.97
C TRP A 109 17.12 -19.61 -24.04
N GLN A 110 16.14 -19.82 -24.91
CA GLN A 110 14.99 -18.91 -25.07
C GLN A 110 14.09 -18.94 -23.82
N ALA A 111 13.85 -20.12 -23.26
CA ALA A 111 13.09 -20.27 -22.01
C ALA A 111 13.75 -19.54 -20.83
N LEU A 112 15.07 -19.67 -20.68
CA LEU A 112 15.83 -18.97 -19.64
C LEU A 112 15.79 -17.44 -19.82
N LEU A 113 15.99 -16.97 -21.06
CA LEU A 113 15.89 -15.54 -21.37
C LEU A 113 14.48 -15.00 -21.09
N TYR A 114 13.43 -15.76 -21.43
CA TYR A 114 12.06 -15.37 -21.15
C TYR A 114 11.78 -15.23 -19.64
N LEU A 115 12.22 -16.21 -18.83
CA LEU A 115 12.09 -16.15 -17.37
C LEU A 115 12.83 -14.94 -16.78
N LEU A 116 14.09 -14.73 -17.20
CA LEU A 116 14.89 -13.60 -16.72
C LEU A 116 14.27 -12.27 -17.14
N ALA A 117 13.85 -12.15 -18.41
CA ALA A 117 13.17 -10.98 -18.93
C ALA A 117 11.90 -10.68 -18.13
N SER A 118 11.08 -11.70 -17.83
CA SER A 118 9.86 -11.52 -17.04
C SER A 118 10.13 -10.92 -15.66
N VAL A 119 11.22 -11.33 -14.99
CA VAL A 119 11.59 -10.78 -13.68
C VAL A 119 12.12 -9.35 -13.82
N VAL A 120 13.06 -9.12 -14.74
CA VAL A 120 13.68 -7.81 -14.94
C VAL A 120 12.65 -6.77 -15.37
N PHE A 121 11.84 -7.06 -16.38
CA PHE A 121 10.77 -6.16 -16.82
C PHE A 121 9.71 -5.99 -15.74
N GLY A 122 9.37 -7.05 -14.99
CA GLY A 122 8.44 -6.95 -13.86
C GLY A 122 8.91 -5.94 -12.82
N LEU A 123 10.21 -5.96 -12.51
CA LEU A 123 10.81 -5.02 -11.56
C LEU A 123 10.85 -3.59 -12.12
N LEU A 124 11.24 -3.40 -13.39
CA LEU A 124 11.25 -2.09 -14.05
C LEU A 124 9.85 -1.47 -14.08
N VAL A 125 8.84 -2.26 -14.42
CA VAL A 125 7.45 -1.83 -14.47
C VAL A 125 6.91 -1.54 -13.07
N ALA A 126 7.31 -2.30 -12.04
CA ALA A 126 6.98 -1.99 -10.65
C ALA A 126 7.55 -0.62 -10.22
N PHE A 127 8.82 -0.33 -10.55
CA PHE A 127 9.41 0.99 -10.31
C PHE A 127 8.64 2.11 -11.02
N ALA A 128 8.26 1.88 -12.28
CA ALA A 128 7.43 2.83 -13.02
C ALA A 128 6.06 3.05 -12.35
N GLY A 129 5.45 2.00 -11.81
CA GLY A 129 4.19 2.07 -11.05
C GLY A 129 4.33 2.95 -9.80
N VAL A 130 5.38 2.74 -9.01
CA VAL A 130 5.68 3.57 -7.82
C VAL A 130 5.91 5.03 -8.22
N TRP A 131 6.67 5.27 -9.28
CA TRP A 131 6.91 6.62 -9.79
C TRP A 131 5.61 7.32 -10.20
N CYS A 132 4.75 6.62 -10.96
CA CYS A 132 3.46 7.14 -11.40
C CYS A 132 2.57 7.49 -10.20
N ALA A 133 2.50 6.61 -9.20
CA ALA A 133 1.78 6.86 -7.96
C ALA A 133 2.30 8.09 -7.21
N GLY A 134 3.63 8.28 -7.16
CA GLY A 134 4.25 9.47 -6.57
C GLY A 134 3.84 10.77 -7.26
N ARG A 135 3.72 10.79 -8.60
CA ARG A 135 3.25 11.98 -9.34
C ARG A 135 1.77 12.25 -9.11
N LEU A 136 0.93 11.22 -9.09
CA LEU A 136 -0.50 11.34 -8.81
C LEU A 136 -0.76 11.86 -7.39
N ALA A 137 0.01 11.39 -6.40
CA ALA A 137 -0.08 11.85 -5.02
C ALA A 137 0.45 13.29 -4.83
N ALA A 138 1.49 13.70 -5.57
CA ALA A 138 1.98 15.08 -5.56
C ALA A 138 0.94 16.10 -6.05
N GLY A 139 0.08 15.71 -7.01
CA GLY A 139 -1.06 16.53 -7.46
C GLY A 139 -2.11 16.73 -6.37
N HIS A 140 -2.45 15.67 -5.62
CA HIS A 140 -3.43 15.73 -4.53
C HIS A 140 -2.93 16.59 -3.35
N ARG A 141 -1.63 16.54 -3.01
CA ARG A 141 -1.04 17.43 -2.00
C ARG A 141 -1.18 18.90 -2.40
N ARG A 142 -0.90 19.26 -3.65
CA ARG A 142 -1.06 20.65 -4.11
C ARG A 142 -2.50 21.15 -4.02
N ALA A 143 -3.47 20.30 -4.35
CA ALA A 143 -4.90 20.64 -4.25
C ALA A 143 -5.37 20.78 -2.78
N GLN A 144 -4.91 19.90 -1.88
CA GLN A 144 -5.24 19.97 -0.45
C GLN A 144 -4.63 21.20 0.22
N TYR A 145 -3.37 21.54 -0.09
CA TYR A 145 -2.74 22.76 0.41
C TYR A 145 -3.38 24.02 -0.18
N ALA A 146 -3.75 24.02 -1.45
CA ALA A 146 -4.48 25.12 -2.06
C ALA A 146 -5.89 25.31 -1.45
N THR A 147 -6.57 24.21 -1.12
CA THR A 147 -7.89 24.25 -0.46
C THR A 147 -7.76 24.70 1.00
N ALA A 148 -6.74 24.23 1.72
CA ALA A 148 -6.45 24.66 3.09
C ALA A 148 -6.00 26.13 3.17
N ALA A 149 -5.22 26.60 2.18
CA ALA A 149 -4.86 28.01 2.05
C ALA A 149 -6.03 28.90 1.58
N ALA A 150 -7.09 28.33 1.02
CA ALA A 150 -8.30 29.03 0.62
C ALA A 150 -9.38 29.07 1.71
N ILE A 151 -9.18 28.43 2.87
CA ILE A 151 -10.03 28.65 4.04
C ILE A 151 -9.64 30.01 4.65
N PRO A 152 -10.51 31.04 4.62
CA PRO A 152 -10.20 32.34 5.18
C PRO A 152 -9.93 32.22 6.67
N SER A 153 -8.80 32.79 7.11
CA SER A 153 -8.44 32.94 8.53
C SER A 153 -9.31 34.02 9.19
N ASP A 154 -10.64 33.88 9.12
CA ASP A 154 -11.58 34.80 9.77
C ASP A 154 -11.91 34.31 11.18
N SER A 155 -10.86 34.14 11.97
CA SER A 155 -10.93 34.03 13.43
C SER A 155 -9.58 34.38 14.09
N MET A 156 -8.80 35.26 13.47
CA MET A 156 -7.70 35.92 14.16
C MET A 156 -8.30 37.09 14.92
N SER A 157 -8.71 36.83 16.17
CA SER A 157 -9.03 37.89 17.11
C SER A 157 -7.85 38.86 17.20
N ASP A 158 -8.12 40.11 16.82
CA ASP A 158 -7.22 41.25 16.87
C ASP A 158 -6.58 41.40 18.27
N PRO A 159 -5.23 41.40 18.40
CA PRO A 159 -4.56 41.60 19.69
C PRO A 159 -4.62 43.04 20.23
N SER A 160 -5.40 43.94 19.64
CA SER A 160 -5.35 45.39 19.91
C SER A 160 -6.33 45.92 20.97
N ASP A 161 -7.11 45.09 21.68
CA ASP A 161 -8.08 45.58 22.68
C ASP A 161 -7.42 45.72 24.08
N PRO A 162 -7.20 46.94 24.61
CA PRO A 162 -6.51 47.16 25.87
C PRO A 162 -7.45 47.12 27.08
N SER A 163 -8.64 46.51 26.99
CA SER A 163 -9.68 46.58 28.03
C SER A 163 -10.18 45.22 28.54
N SER A 164 -9.34 44.44 29.23
CA SER A 164 -9.82 43.53 30.29
C SER A 164 -8.71 43.10 31.25
N SER A 165 -8.35 44.04 32.12
CA SER A 165 -7.64 43.76 33.37
C SER A 165 -8.53 42.95 34.33
N VAL A 166 -8.17 41.70 34.64
CA VAL A 166 -8.50 41.07 35.93
C VAL A 166 -7.30 40.27 36.46
N ASN A 167 -6.99 40.57 37.71
CA ASN A 167 -5.78 40.36 38.50
C ASN A 167 -5.50 38.88 38.88
N PRO A 168 -4.25 38.41 38.96
CA PRO A 168 -3.91 37.10 39.49
C PRO A 168 -3.70 37.17 41.01
N SER A 169 -4.68 36.75 41.79
CA SER A 169 -4.52 36.56 43.24
C SER A 169 -5.56 35.59 43.80
N GLY A 170 -5.20 34.31 43.83
CA GLY A 170 -5.87 33.26 44.60
C GLY A 170 -4.81 32.50 45.39
N PHE A 171 -4.42 33.07 46.53
CA PHE A 171 -3.50 32.50 47.50
C PHE A 171 -4.15 31.36 48.31
N ALA A 172 -3.26 30.53 48.86
CA ALA A 172 -3.36 29.76 50.10
C ALA A 172 -3.81 28.28 50.05
N GLU A 173 -2.79 27.42 49.99
CA GLU A 173 -2.43 26.44 51.03
C GLU A 173 -3.50 25.51 51.63
N THR A 174 -3.24 24.20 51.52
CA THR A 174 -3.28 23.30 52.68
C THR A 174 -2.18 22.24 52.55
N ASN A 175 -1.16 22.42 53.40
CA ASN A 175 -0.15 21.52 53.94
C ASN A 175 -0.73 20.12 54.33
N ALA A 176 -0.01 18.98 54.41
CA ALA A 176 1.38 18.57 54.24
C ALA A 176 1.43 17.00 54.35
N PRO A 177 2.46 16.32 54.90
CA PRO A 177 3.60 15.74 54.17
C PRO A 177 3.85 14.23 54.46
N ILE A 178 4.61 13.52 53.61
CA ILE A 178 5.58 12.51 54.10
C ILE A 178 6.78 12.47 53.13
N THR A 179 7.94 12.84 53.65
CA THR A 179 9.28 12.77 53.02
C THR A 179 9.94 11.40 53.35
N PRO A 180 11.21 11.14 53.02
CA PRO A 180 11.67 10.30 51.91
C PRO A 180 12.42 9.03 52.39
N ALA A 181 12.83 8.16 51.47
CA ALA A 181 14.05 7.38 51.66
C ALA A 181 14.74 7.13 50.32
N ASN A 182 16.05 7.34 50.36
CA ASN A 182 17.03 7.53 49.30
C ASN A 182 17.50 6.17 48.73
N PRO A 183 18.23 6.15 47.60
CA PRO A 183 18.73 4.98 46.90
C PRO A 183 20.06 4.51 47.51
N GLU A 184 20.10 3.27 48.00
CA GLU A 184 21.32 2.56 48.39
C GLU A 184 21.20 1.03 48.23
N GLU A 185 20.61 0.55 47.12
CA GLU A 185 20.92 -0.82 46.65
C GLU A 185 21.42 -0.75 45.21
N GLN A 186 22.55 -0.04 45.09
CA GLN A 186 23.59 -0.36 44.13
C GLN A 186 23.98 -1.83 44.27
N GLU A 187 24.06 -2.50 43.13
CA GLU A 187 25.17 -3.39 42.76
C GLU A 187 25.92 -4.03 43.94
N ALA A 188 25.38 -5.14 44.43
CA ALA A 188 26.20 -6.11 45.12
C ALA A 188 25.86 -7.51 44.61
N GLN A 189 26.71 -7.95 43.69
CA GLN A 189 27.31 -9.28 43.73
C GLN A 189 26.43 -10.45 43.25
N GLN A 190 26.80 -10.89 42.04
CA GLN A 190 26.94 -12.30 41.64
C GLN A 190 25.69 -13.07 41.22
#